data_AF-A0A9E5UJX3-F1
#
_entry.id   AF-A0A9E5UJX3-F1
#
_cell.length_a   1.000
_cell.length_b   1.000
_cell.length_c   1.000
_cell.angle_alpha   90.00
_cell.angle_beta   90.00
_cell.angle_gamma   90.00
#
_symmetry.space_group_name_H-M   'P 1'
#
loop_
_entity.id
_entity.type
_entity.pdbx_description
1 polymer ?
#
loop_
_entity_poly.entity_id
_entity_poly.type
_entity_poly.pdbx_seq_one_letter_code
_entity_poly.pdbx_strand_id
1 'polypeptide(L)' 'MSDKPDSTKTDDNTLDSAQLEEIAGGDCTARDIVTITEGLTQAYENLVDFTSHVIERVAIK' A
#
# COMPACT_ATOMS: atom_id res chain seq x y z
N MET A 1 11.72 -0.55 52.18
CA MET A 1 12.53 -0.86 50.99
C MET A 1 11.56 -0.94 49.84
N SER A 2 11.60 0.06 48.96
CA SER A 2 10.67 0.17 47.85
C SER A 2 11.12 -0.76 46.73
N ASP A 3 10.32 -1.76 46.41
CA ASP A 3 10.54 -2.59 45.22
C ASP A 3 10.36 -1.71 43.99
N LYS A 4 11.49 -1.35 43.38
CA LYS A 4 11.55 -0.67 42.09
C LYS A 4 11.03 -1.66 41.05
N PRO A 5 10.08 -1.29 40.17
CA PRO A 5 9.69 -2.17 39.08
C PRO A 5 10.93 -2.40 38.20
N ASP A 6 11.35 -3.66 38.14
CA ASP A 6 12.42 -4.14 37.28
C ASP A 6 12.01 -3.93 35.82
N SER A 7 12.64 -2.97 35.14
CA SER A 7 12.35 -2.64 33.74
C SER A 7 13.08 -3.55 32.75
N THR A 8 13.49 -4.75 33.16
CA THR A 8 14.19 -5.71 32.29
C THR A 8 13.28 -6.82 31.73
N LYS A 9 11.96 -6.59 31.66
CA LYS A 9 11.15 -7.30 30.66
C LYS A 9 11.49 -6.72 29.29
N THR A 10 12.44 -7.34 28.62
CA THR A 10 12.48 -7.32 27.16
C THR A 10 11.25 -8.13 26.73
N ASP A 11 10.10 -7.46 26.64
CA ASP A 11 9.00 -7.97 25.86
C ASP A 11 9.56 -8.05 24.44
N ASP A 12 9.91 -9.26 24.02
CA ASP A 12 10.54 -9.53 22.74
C ASP A 12 9.56 -9.03 21.66
N ASN A 13 9.81 -7.85 21.10
CA ASN A 13 8.97 -7.21 20.07
C ASN A 13 9.12 -7.92 18.71
N THR A 14 9.45 -9.20 18.75
CA THR A 14 9.69 -10.05 17.60
C THR A 14 8.33 -10.52 17.13
N LEU A 15 7.94 -10.07 15.93
CA LEU A 15 6.71 -10.52 15.29
C LEU A 15 6.79 -12.03 15.04
N ASP A 16 5.77 -12.75 15.46
CA ASP A 16 5.64 -14.15 15.07
C ASP A 16 5.33 -14.27 13.57
N SER A 17 5.48 -15.48 13.02
CA SER A 17 5.31 -15.71 11.59
C SER A 17 3.89 -15.38 11.09
N ALA A 18 2.86 -15.54 11.92
CA ALA A 18 1.49 -15.22 11.54
C ALA A 18 1.28 -13.70 11.48
N GLN A 19 1.88 -12.95 12.43
CA GLN A 19 1.88 -11.49 12.43
C GLN A 19 2.65 -10.91 11.23
N LEU A 20 3.76 -11.54 10.85
CA LEU A 20 4.50 -11.16 9.65
C LEU A 20 3.69 -11.38 8.37
N GLU A 21 2.97 -12.51 8.28
CA GLU A 21 2.12 -12.84 7.13
C GLU A 21 0.92 -11.88 7.01
N GLU A 22 0.29 -11.54 8.14
CA GLU A 22 -0.79 -10.55 8.19
C GLU A 22 -0.31 -9.16 7.74
N ILE A 23 0.85 -8.71 8.23
CA ILE A 23 1.43 -7.40 7.85
C ILE A 23 1.90 -7.40 6.39
N ALA A 24 2.39 -8.51 5.89
CA ALA A 24 2.83 -8.64 4.50
C ALA A 24 1.67 -8.55 3.49
N GLY A 25 0.41 -8.62 3.94
CA GLY A 25 -0.77 -8.54 3.08
C GLY A 25 -1.07 -9.85 2.35
N GLY A 26 -0.49 -10.96 2.80
CA GLY A 26 -0.64 -12.28 2.20
C GLY A 26 0.17 -12.49 0.91
N ASP A 27 -0.08 -13.64 0.26
CA ASP A 27 0.61 -14.01 -0.98
C ASP A 27 0.12 -13.19 -2.18
N CYS A 28 1.06 -12.60 -2.93
CA CYS A 28 0.75 -11.99 -4.22
C CYS A 28 0.62 -13.08 -5.29
N THR A 29 -0.60 -13.30 -5.80
CA THR A 29 -0.85 -14.30 -6.84
C THR A 29 -0.60 -13.73 -8.23
N ALA A 30 -0.39 -14.61 -9.21
CA ALA A 30 -0.31 -14.21 -10.62
C ALA A 30 -1.57 -13.47 -11.10
N ARG A 31 -2.74 -13.77 -10.52
CA ARG A 31 -4.00 -13.09 -10.82
C ARG A 31 -4.00 -11.66 -10.30
N ASP A 32 -3.48 -11.43 -9.11
CA ASP A 32 -3.39 -10.09 -8.52
C ASP A 32 -2.50 -9.18 -9.36
N ILE A 33 -1.38 -9.71 -9.88
CA ILE A 33 -0.50 -8.99 -10.80
C ILE A 33 -1.24 -8.56 -12.07
N VAL A 34 -2.03 -9.45 -12.67
CA VAL A 34 -2.83 -9.13 -13.85
C VAL A 34 -3.84 -8.02 -13.54
N THR A 35 -4.59 -8.17 -12.44
CA THR A 35 -5.58 -7.17 -12.03
C THR A 35 -4.95 -5.81 -11.72
N ILE A 36 -3.80 -5.77 -11.05
CA ILE A 36 -3.05 -4.53 -10.81
C ILE A 36 -2.64 -3.90 -12.14
N THR A 37 -2.12 -4.70 -13.08
CA THR A 37 -1.65 -4.20 -14.38
C THR A 37 -2.81 -3.61 -15.19
N GLU A 38 -3.95 -4.31 -15.25
CA GLU A 38 -5.16 -3.82 -15.92
C GLU A 38 -5.66 -2.51 -15.29
N GLY A 39 -5.70 -2.43 -13.95
CA GLY A 39 -6.09 -1.23 -13.23
C GLY A 39 -5.15 -0.04 -13.48
N LEU A 40 -3.84 -0.29 -13.55
CA LEU A 40 -2.84 0.73 -13.87
C LEU A 40 -3.00 1.27 -15.30
N THR A 41 -3.25 0.38 -16.27
CA THR A 41 -3.53 0.80 -17.65
C THR A 41 -4.76 1.70 -17.72
N GLN A 42 -5.86 1.29 -17.08
CA GLN A 42 -7.09 2.06 -17.11
C GLN A 42 -6.96 3.42 -16.39
N ALA A 43 -6.24 3.46 -15.27
CA ALA A 43 -5.95 4.71 -14.58
C ALA A 43 -5.11 5.67 -15.43
N TYR A 44 -4.14 5.15 -16.19
CA TYR A 44 -3.34 5.94 -17.11
C TYR A 44 -4.17 6.51 -18.26
N GLU A 45 -5.03 5.70 -18.89
CA GLU A 45 -5.94 6.16 -19.95
C GLU A 45 -6.86 7.28 -19.45
N ASN A 46 -7.48 7.09 -18.28
CA ASN A 46 -8.32 8.11 -17.66
C ASN A 46 -7.57 9.43 -17.39
N LEU A 47 -6.31 9.35 -16.98
CA LEU A 47 -5.48 10.53 -16.74
C LEU A 47 -5.17 11.27 -18.05
N VAL A 48 -4.87 10.54 -19.12
CA VAL A 48 -4.63 11.11 -20.45
C VAL A 48 -5.89 11.80 -20.97
N ASP A 49 -7.05 11.15 -20.87
CA ASP A 49 -8.33 11.71 -21.31
C ASP A 49 -8.69 12.98 -20.53
N PHE A 50 -8.55 12.94 -19.20
CA PHE A 50 -8.79 14.11 -18.36
C PHE A 50 -7.87 15.27 -18.73
N THR A 51 -6.57 14.99 -18.91
CA THR A 51 -5.59 16.02 -19.22
C THR A 51 -5.84 16.61 -20.61
N SER A 52 -6.17 15.77 -21.59
CA SER A 52 -6.54 16.20 -22.95
C SER A 52 -7.77 17.11 -22.91
N HIS A 53 -8.81 16.72 -22.15
CA HIS A 53 -10.01 17.53 -21.98
C HIS A 53 -9.70 18.91 -21.37
N VAL A 54 -8.85 18.97 -20.36
CA VAL A 54 -8.45 20.24 -19.73
C VAL A 54 -7.67 21.11 -20.72
N ILE A 55 -6.73 20.54 -21.47
CA ILE A 55 -5.94 21.29 -22.46
C ILE A 55 -6.86 21.90 -23.52
N GLU A 56 -7.78 21.13 -24.09
CA GLU A 56 -8.74 21.63 -25.08
C GLU A 56 -9.54 22.83 -24.54
N ARG A 57 -10.01 22.76 -23.29
CA ARG A 57 -10.77 23.85 -22.66
C ARG A 57 -9.95 25.12 -22.44
N VAL A 58 -8.64 24.98 -22.17
CA VAL A 58 -7.75 26.11 -21.93
C VAL A 58 -7.23 26.70 -23.24
N ALA A 59 -6.91 25.88 -24.23
CA ALA A 59 -6.35 26.30 -25.51
C ALA A 59 -7.35 26.99 -26.45
N ILE A 60 -8.66 26.77 -26.24
CA ILE A 60 -9.73 27.45 -26.99
C ILE A 60 -9.99 28.89 -26.46
N LYS A 61 -9.28 29.33 -25.41
CA LYS A 61 -9.37 30.67 -24.85
C LYS A 61 -8.27 31.60 -25.38
#